data_AF-A0A842KHM5-F1
#
_entry.id   AF-A0A842KHM5-F1
#
_cell.length_a   1.000
_cell.length_b   1.000
_cell.length_c   1.000
_cell.angle_alpha   90.00
_cell.angle_beta   90.00
_cell.angle_gamma   90.00
#
_symmetry.space_group_name_H-M   'P 1'
#
loop_
_entity.id
_entity.type
_entity.pdbx_description
1 polymer ?
#
loop_
_entity_poly.entity_id
_entity_poly.type
_entity_poly.pdbx_seq_one_letter_code
_entity_poly.pdbx_strand_id
1 'polypeptide(L)'
;MEQKGIIGGFYSEPEAAGEKENCVEKNQIFIQTAVKLAEELGSSAIILAGDFCFEDVNTNIPVYHAFSDQKELIDHLIYSYGGKGIRDFTDKMINQSYRKLEDFENIAAIEHVLGNISDGTVVGIIGSIDSCAIVVHDLKENEMVKKIRECEERVSSEVVRAVLTICFDVATKGREGKKVGTALIVGDVDEVMQRSHPLIINPYLGQTPEDSNILEEHNWESVKELAQLDGVFVISEEGRIHAAGRYLDVDARGINIDKGLGGRHVSAAAITRDTVAVAFTVSESGGVVRIYIDGKELICIDKPQRCIPA
;
A
#
# COMPACT_ATOMS: atom_id res chain seq x y z
N MET A 1 -33.86 31.20 -52.60
CA MET A 1 -35.03 31.60 -51.79
C MET A 1 -34.95 30.88 -50.45
N GLU A 2 -35.10 31.67 -49.38
CA GLU A 2 -35.21 31.41 -47.92
C GLU A 2 -36.03 30.16 -47.50
N GLN A 3 -36.05 29.60 -46.27
CA GLN A 3 -35.49 29.85 -44.91
C GLN A 3 -35.84 28.63 -43.99
N LYS A 4 -35.07 28.44 -42.88
CA LYS A 4 -35.41 27.83 -41.55
C LYS A 4 -35.69 26.31 -41.53
N GLY A 5 -35.15 25.45 -40.65
CA GLY A 5 -34.67 25.57 -39.26
C GLY A 5 -35.60 24.76 -38.33
N ILE A 6 -35.07 23.81 -37.55
CA ILE A 6 -35.44 23.43 -36.15
C ILE A 6 -34.84 22.05 -35.78
N ILE A 7 -34.11 22.07 -34.68
CA ILE A 7 -33.53 20.96 -33.91
C ILE A 7 -34.63 20.43 -32.98
N GLY A 8 -34.74 19.12 -32.76
CA GLY A 8 -35.56 18.62 -31.64
C GLY A 8 -35.79 17.11 -31.60
N GLY A 9 -35.08 16.45 -30.70
CA GLY A 9 -35.66 15.39 -29.84
C GLY A 9 -35.59 13.95 -30.33
N PHE A 10 -34.49 13.27 -30.03
CA PHE A 10 -34.50 11.85 -29.68
C PHE A 10 -33.70 11.66 -28.39
N TYR A 11 -34.36 11.95 -27.26
CA TYR A 11 -34.06 11.30 -25.98
C TYR A 11 -35.28 10.43 -25.66
N SER A 12 -35.07 9.12 -25.67
CA SER A 12 -35.94 8.15 -25.03
C SER A 12 -35.13 6.88 -24.79
N GLU A 13 -34.48 6.80 -23.62
CA GLU A 13 -34.16 5.54 -22.96
C GLU A 13 -34.59 5.65 -21.49
N PRO A 14 -35.71 5.00 -21.10
CA PRO A 14 -36.14 4.89 -19.71
C PRO A 14 -35.47 3.74 -18.93
N GLU A 15 -34.64 2.91 -19.57
CA GLU A 15 -34.11 1.68 -18.97
C GLU A 15 -32.92 1.91 -18.01
N ALA A 16 -32.09 2.93 -18.24
CA ALA A 16 -30.92 3.23 -17.40
C ALA A 16 -31.24 3.76 -15.99
N ALA A 17 -32.48 4.24 -15.76
CA ALA A 17 -32.89 4.77 -14.46
C ALA A 17 -33.31 3.67 -13.48
N GLY A 18 -34.02 2.64 -13.96
CA GLY A 18 -34.55 1.54 -13.12
C GLY A 18 -33.47 0.57 -12.64
N GLU A 19 -32.39 0.35 -13.40
CA GLU A 19 -31.25 -0.47 -12.97
C GLU A 19 -30.40 0.24 -11.90
N LYS A 20 -30.29 1.57 -11.98
CA LYS A 20 -29.58 2.39 -10.99
C LYS A 20 -30.28 2.38 -9.64
N GLU A 21 -31.60 2.53 -9.62
CA GLU A 21 -32.42 2.55 -8.40
C GLU A 21 -32.36 1.22 -7.62
N ASN A 22 -32.42 0.09 -8.35
CA ASN A 22 -32.33 -1.26 -7.77
C ASN A 22 -30.92 -1.59 -7.23
N CYS A 23 -29.86 -1.11 -7.90
CA CYS A 23 -28.48 -1.26 -7.42
C CYS A 23 -28.24 -0.50 -6.10
N VAL A 24 -28.78 0.72 -5.99
CA VAL A 24 -28.67 1.54 -4.77
C VAL A 24 -29.36 0.87 -3.58
N GLU A 25 -30.59 0.36 -3.75
CA GLU A 25 -31.32 -0.33 -2.68
C GLU A 25 -30.59 -1.61 -2.20
N LYS A 26 -30.04 -2.41 -3.13
CA LYS A 26 -29.27 -3.61 -2.76
C LYS A 26 -28.01 -3.26 -1.99
N ASN A 27 -27.26 -2.26 -2.42
CA ASN A 27 -26.03 -1.83 -1.75
C ASN A 27 -26.32 -1.35 -0.31
N GLN A 28 -27.46 -0.69 -0.11
CA GLN A 28 -27.89 -0.23 1.22
C GLN A 28 -28.10 -1.39 2.20
N ILE A 29 -28.64 -2.53 1.75
CA ILE A 29 -28.82 -3.72 2.60
C ILE A 29 -27.47 -4.29 3.05
N PHE A 30 -26.48 -4.38 2.14
CA PHE A 30 -25.14 -4.86 2.47
C PHE A 30 -24.45 -3.93 3.48
N ILE A 31 -24.57 -2.63 3.29
CA ILE A 31 -24.01 -1.63 4.21
C ILE A 31 -24.63 -1.75 5.59
N GLN A 32 -25.96 -1.78 5.69
CA GLN A 32 -26.65 -1.93 6.98
C GLN A 32 -26.27 -3.23 7.68
N THR A 33 -26.13 -4.32 6.91
CA THR A 33 -25.70 -5.62 7.45
C THR A 33 -24.26 -5.57 7.96
N ALA A 34 -23.35 -4.96 7.20
CA ALA A 34 -21.95 -4.81 7.57
C ALA A 34 -21.77 -3.89 8.79
N VAL A 35 -22.50 -2.78 8.86
CA VAL A 35 -22.53 -1.87 10.03
C VAL A 35 -22.99 -2.61 11.27
N LYS A 36 -24.14 -3.32 11.18
CA LYS A 36 -24.65 -4.10 12.30
C LYS A 36 -23.65 -5.15 12.76
N LEU A 37 -23.04 -5.87 11.83
CA LEU A 37 -22.02 -6.87 12.13
C LEU A 37 -20.80 -6.23 12.80
N ALA A 38 -20.34 -5.09 12.30
CA ALA A 38 -19.21 -4.37 12.86
C ALA A 38 -19.50 -3.88 14.28
N GLU A 39 -20.71 -3.39 14.55
CA GLU A 39 -21.15 -2.97 15.89
C GLU A 39 -21.25 -4.14 16.87
N GLU A 40 -21.80 -5.28 16.43
CA GLU A 40 -21.89 -6.50 17.23
C GLU A 40 -20.50 -7.07 17.58
N LEU A 41 -19.54 -6.95 16.66
CA LEU A 41 -18.17 -7.42 16.85
C LEU A 41 -17.26 -6.41 17.58
N GLY A 42 -17.71 -5.17 17.76
CA GLY A 42 -16.85 -4.09 18.27
C GLY A 42 -15.66 -3.80 17.36
N SER A 43 -15.90 -3.83 16.05
CA SER A 43 -14.86 -3.72 15.03
C SER A 43 -14.17 -2.36 15.05
N SER A 44 -12.87 -2.37 14.76
CA SER A 44 -12.00 -1.20 14.75
C SER A 44 -12.23 -0.29 13.54
N ALA A 45 -12.71 -0.86 12.42
CA ALA A 45 -13.02 -0.13 11.20
C ALA A 45 -13.96 -0.90 10.28
N ILE A 46 -14.60 -0.17 9.37
CA ILE A 46 -15.28 -0.68 8.19
C ILE A 46 -14.52 -0.20 6.95
N ILE A 47 -14.16 -1.11 6.04
CA ILE A 47 -13.53 -0.76 4.76
C ILE A 47 -14.48 -1.12 3.61
N LEU A 48 -14.74 -0.14 2.77
CA LEU A 48 -15.59 -0.21 1.60
C LEU A 48 -14.70 -0.32 0.36
N ALA A 49 -14.57 -1.52 -0.19
CA ALA A 49 -13.70 -1.84 -1.32
C ALA A 49 -14.52 -2.17 -2.59
N GLY A 50 -14.46 -1.31 -3.60
CA GLY A 50 -15.11 -1.53 -4.89
C GLY A 50 -15.81 -0.30 -5.48
N ASP A 51 -16.43 -0.50 -6.65
CA ASP A 51 -17.10 0.55 -7.43
C ASP A 51 -18.55 0.75 -6.98
N PHE A 52 -18.73 1.30 -5.78
CA PHE A 52 -20.06 1.54 -5.23
C PHE A 52 -20.34 3.03 -5.06
N CYS A 53 -21.57 3.42 -5.40
CA CYS A 53 -22.15 4.68 -4.97
C CYS A 53 -22.63 4.50 -3.52
N PHE A 54 -21.88 5.06 -2.57
CA PHE A 54 -22.26 5.08 -1.17
C PHE A 54 -22.94 6.42 -0.86
N GLU A 55 -24.14 6.38 -0.27
CA GLU A 55 -24.71 7.52 0.43
C GLU A 55 -24.69 7.21 1.94
N ASP A 56 -24.11 8.15 2.70
CA ASP A 56 -24.14 8.30 4.16
C ASP A 56 -24.23 7.01 5.00
N VAL A 57 -23.07 6.39 5.29
CA VAL A 57 -22.97 5.27 6.25
C VAL A 57 -23.09 5.82 7.68
N ASN A 58 -24.23 5.60 8.31
CA ASN A 58 -24.48 6.05 9.68
C ASN A 58 -23.97 5.02 10.72
N THR A 59 -22.80 5.26 11.30
CA THR A 59 -22.24 4.47 12.40
C THR A 59 -21.19 5.27 13.17
N ASN A 60 -20.85 4.84 14.39
CA ASN A 60 -19.74 5.40 15.17
C ASN A 60 -18.40 4.71 14.85
N ILE A 61 -18.42 3.63 14.08
CA ILE A 61 -17.21 2.91 13.67
C ILE A 61 -16.56 3.66 12.50
N PRO A 62 -15.24 3.91 12.52
CA PRO A 62 -14.56 4.57 11.39
C PRO A 62 -14.80 3.83 10.07
N VAL A 63 -15.21 4.57 9.03
CA VAL A 63 -15.47 4.03 7.69
C VAL A 63 -14.41 4.55 6.73
N TYR A 64 -13.88 3.66 5.90
CA TYR A 64 -12.87 3.99 4.89
C TYR A 64 -13.28 3.50 3.50
N HIS A 65 -12.91 4.24 2.46
CA HIS A 65 -13.04 3.86 1.07
C HIS A 65 -11.72 3.39 0.47
N ALA A 66 -11.75 2.21 -0.14
CA ALA A 66 -10.67 1.65 -0.95
C ALA A 66 -11.10 1.59 -2.42
N PHE A 67 -10.46 2.38 -3.28
CA PHE A 67 -10.79 2.44 -4.70
C PHE A 67 -10.03 1.39 -5.50
N SER A 68 -10.73 0.52 -6.23
CA SER A 68 -10.10 -0.37 -7.21
C SER A 68 -9.56 0.46 -8.38
N ASP A 69 -8.36 0.12 -8.87
CA ASP A 69 -7.79 0.73 -10.08
C ASP A 69 -8.71 0.43 -11.28
N GLN A 70 -9.37 1.45 -11.84
CA GLN A 70 -10.37 1.31 -12.92
C GLN A 70 -9.82 0.73 -14.24
N LYS A 71 -8.50 0.54 -14.36
CA LYS A 71 -7.87 -0.05 -15.55
C LYS A 71 -8.38 -1.47 -15.85
N GLU A 72 -8.85 -2.21 -14.86
CA GLU A 72 -9.33 -3.59 -15.07
C GLU A 72 -10.62 -3.63 -15.92
N LEU A 73 -11.49 -2.61 -15.84
CA LEU A 73 -12.75 -2.58 -16.61
C LEU A 73 -12.54 -2.51 -18.14
N ILE A 74 -11.46 -1.86 -18.58
CA ILE A 74 -11.15 -1.73 -20.02
C ILE A 74 -10.70 -3.07 -20.60
N ASP A 75 -9.91 -3.85 -19.84
CA ASP A 75 -9.45 -5.17 -20.27
C ASP A 75 -10.62 -6.16 -20.45
N HIS A 76 -11.69 -6.01 -19.67
CA HIS A 76 -12.90 -6.84 -19.80
C HIS A 76 -13.75 -6.52 -21.03
N LEU A 77 -13.87 -5.24 -21.39
CA LEU A 77 -14.61 -4.83 -22.59
C LEU A 77 -13.96 -5.36 -23.88
N ILE A 78 -12.63 -5.38 -23.93
CA ILE A 78 -11.86 -5.87 -25.09
C ILE A 78 -12.02 -7.39 -25.28
N TYR A 79 -12.16 -8.16 -24.20
CA TYR A 79 -12.24 -9.62 -24.28
C TYR A 79 -13.60 -10.15 -24.76
N SER A 80 -14.70 -9.41 -24.54
CA SER A 80 -16.05 -9.82 -24.96
C SER A 80 -16.20 -10.03 -26.48
N TYR A 81 -15.30 -9.45 -27.28
CA TYR A 81 -15.27 -9.61 -28.73
C TYR A 81 -14.58 -10.90 -29.23
N GLY A 82 -13.92 -11.67 -28.34
CA GLY A 82 -13.13 -12.85 -28.71
C GLY A 82 -13.66 -14.14 -28.07
N GLY A 83 -14.42 -14.93 -28.83
CA GLY A 83 -15.11 -16.14 -28.36
C GLY A 83 -14.24 -17.20 -27.69
N LYS A 84 -14.12 -17.12 -26.35
CA LYS A 84 -13.69 -18.19 -25.45
C LYS A 84 -14.74 -18.36 -24.33
N GLY A 85 -15.08 -19.62 -24.03
CA GLY A 85 -16.35 -20.02 -23.43
C GLY A 85 -16.60 -19.64 -21.96
N ILE A 86 -17.80 -19.98 -21.49
CA ILE A 86 -18.34 -19.71 -20.13
C ILE A 86 -17.39 -20.16 -19.00
N ARG A 87 -16.61 -21.23 -19.17
CA ARG A 87 -15.64 -21.72 -18.17
C ARG A 87 -14.48 -20.74 -17.92
N ASP A 88 -13.91 -20.19 -18.99
CA ASP A 88 -12.81 -19.22 -18.90
C ASP A 88 -13.29 -17.91 -18.24
N PHE A 89 -14.58 -17.59 -18.37
CA PHE A 89 -15.22 -16.47 -17.69
C PHE A 89 -15.44 -16.75 -16.19
N THR A 90 -15.98 -17.91 -15.81
CA THR A 90 -16.18 -18.29 -14.40
C THR A 90 -14.86 -18.42 -13.63
N ASP A 91 -13.82 -19.00 -14.23
CA ASP A 91 -12.51 -19.12 -13.59
C ASP A 91 -11.86 -17.75 -13.38
N LYS A 92 -12.07 -16.80 -14.30
CA LYS A 92 -11.59 -15.42 -14.14
C LYS A 92 -12.38 -14.65 -13.08
N MET A 93 -13.71 -14.80 -13.01
CA MET A 93 -14.51 -14.20 -11.93
C MET A 93 -14.07 -14.67 -10.55
N ILE A 94 -13.84 -15.98 -10.39
CA ILE A 94 -13.35 -16.56 -9.12
C ILE A 94 -11.99 -15.94 -8.76
N ASN A 95 -11.05 -15.89 -9.70
CA ASN A 95 -9.74 -15.28 -9.46
C ASN A 95 -9.81 -13.78 -9.11
N GLN A 96 -10.76 -13.03 -9.68
CA GLN A 96 -10.96 -11.63 -9.34
C GLN A 96 -11.52 -11.44 -7.93
N SER A 97 -12.49 -12.27 -7.52
CA SER A 97 -13.02 -12.23 -6.15
C SER A 97 -11.93 -12.53 -5.12
N TYR A 98 -11.05 -13.51 -5.38
CA TYR A 98 -9.91 -13.81 -4.51
C TYR A 98 -8.90 -12.66 -4.43
N ARG A 99 -8.59 -12.00 -5.55
CA ARG A 99 -7.69 -10.84 -5.54
C ARG A 99 -8.24 -9.68 -4.72
N LYS A 100 -9.54 -9.36 -4.88
CA LYS A 100 -10.16 -8.28 -4.11
C LYS A 100 -10.17 -8.56 -2.60
N LEU A 101 -10.27 -9.84 -2.21
CA LEU A 101 -10.13 -10.27 -0.80
C LEU A 101 -8.71 -10.02 -0.29
N GLU A 102 -7.70 -10.45 -1.05
CA GLU A 102 -6.29 -10.21 -0.72
C GLU A 102 -5.97 -8.70 -0.65
N ASP A 103 -6.50 -7.90 -1.59
CA ASP A 103 -6.37 -6.45 -1.58
C ASP A 103 -6.98 -5.84 -0.31
N PHE A 104 -8.18 -6.27 0.09
CA PHE A 104 -8.81 -5.83 1.34
C PHE A 104 -7.96 -6.17 2.58
N GLU A 105 -7.48 -7.41 2.68
CA GLU A 105 -6.64 -7.84 3.80
C GLU A 105 -5.34 -7.04 3.86
N ASN A 106 -4.72 -6.77 2.70
CA ASN A 106 -3.51 -5.96 2.58
C ASN A 106 -3.76 -4.49 2.98
N ILE A 107 -4.86 -3.89 2.51
CA ILE A 107 -5.22 -2.51 2.87
C ILE A 107 -5.47 -2.42 4.39
N ALA A 108 -6.24 -3.34 4.96
CA ALA A 108 -6.50 -3.36 6.40
C ALA A 108 -5.20 -3.49 7.22
N ALA A 109 -4.29 -4.37 6.79
CA ALA A 109 -2.99 -4.55 7.43
C ALA A 109 -2.10 -3.30 7.32
N ILE A 110 -2.04 -2.68 6.13
CA ILE A 110 -1.26 -1.46 5.90
C ILE A 110 -1.78 -0.34 6.80
N GLU A 111 -3.07 -0.06 6.81
CA GLU A 111 -3.63 1.03 7.61
C GLU A 111 -3.50 0.80 9.11
N HIS A 112 -3.53 -0.46 9.54
CA HIS A 112 -3.24 -0.82 10.92
C HIS A 112 -1.80 -0.50 11.32
N VAL A 113 -0.83 -0.94 10.50
CA VAL A 113 0.59 -0.69 10.72
C VAL A 113 0.91 0.80 10.74
N LEU A 114 0.24 1.55 9.86
CA LEU A 114 0.36 3.00 9.77
C LEU A 114 -0.33 3.73 10.94
N GLY A 115 -1.05 3.02 11.80
CA GLY A 115 -1.71 3.57 12.98
C GLY A 115 -3.06 4.23 12.71
N ASN A 116 -3.60 4.12 11.49
CA ASN A 116 -4.90 4.69 11.14
C ASN A 116 -6.05 3.79 11.60
N ILE A 117 -5.84 2.47 11.64
CA ILE A 117 -6.80 1.49 12.16
C ILE A 117 -6.25 0.84 13.43
N SER A 118 -7.04 0.84 14.50
CA SER A 118 -6.66 0.20 15.76
C SER A 118 -6.66 -1.33 15.65
N ASP A 119 -5.90 -2.00 16.52
CA ASP A 119 -5.89 -3.47 16.61
C ASP A 119 -7.32 -4.03 16.83
N GLY A 120 -7.61 -5.21 16.30
CA GLY A 120 -8.93 -5.84 16.38
C GLY A 120 -9.50 -6.25 15.03
N THR A 121 -10.83 -6.36 14.97
CA THR A 121 -11.55 -6.84 13.78
C THR A 121 -11.85 -5.70 12.82
N VAL A 122 -11.65 -5.93 11.53
CA VAL A 122 -12.07 -5.04 10.45
C VAL A 122 -13.15 -5.72 9.62
N VAL A 123 -14.23 -5.00 9.34
CA VAL A 123 -15.31 -5.50 8.47
C VAL A 123 -15.16 -4.87 7.09
N GLY A 124 -14.98 -5.72 6.07
CA GLY A 124 -14.88 -5.33 4.67
C GLY A 124 -16.20 -5.51 3.94
N ILE A 125 -16.59 -4.53 3.12
CA ILE A 125 -17.55 -4.76 2.05
C ILE A 125 -16.77 -4.77 0.74
N ILE A 126 -16.76 -5.91 0.06
CA ILE A 126 -16.03 -6.10 -1.18
C ILE A 126 -17.04 -6.37 -2.29
N GLY A 127 -16.93 -5.66 -3.40
CA GLY A 127 -17.68 -6.10 -4.57
C GLY A 127 -17.61 -5.24 -5.82
N SER A 128 -18.64 -5.40 -6.63
CA SER A 128 -18.88 -4.79 -7.93
C SER A 128 -20.38 -4.48 -8.07
N ILE A 129 -20.75 -3.85 -9.18
CA ILE A 129 -22.16 -3.51 -9.50
C ILE A 129 -23.11 -4.70 -9.33
N ASP A 130 -22.66 -5.93 -9.61
CA ASP A 130 -23.52 -7.13 -9.62
C ASP A 130 -23.30 -8.09 -8.43
N SER A 131 -22.29 -7.85 -7.58
CA SER A 131 -21.95 -8.79 -6.50
C SER A 131 -21.31 -8.08 -5.31
N CYS A 132 -21.76 -8.39 -4.10
CA CYS A 132 -21.19 -7.90 -2.84
C CYS A 132 -20.91 -9.06 -1.89
N ALA A 133 -19.82 -8.97 -1.15
CA ALA A 133 -19.47 -9.86 -0.06
C ALA A 133 -19.12 -9.03 1.17
N ILE A 134 -19.51 -9.53 2.34
CA ILE A 134 -19.07 -9.01 3.64
C ILE A 134 -17.97 -9.93 4.15
N VAL A 135 -16.85 -9.33 4.54
CA VAL A 135 -15.65 -10.00 5.00
C VAL A 135 -15.37 -9.54 6.41
N VAL A 136 -14.97 -10.46 7.28
CA VAL A 136 -14.56 -10.16 8.65
C VAL A 136 -13.13 -10.63 8.79
N HIS A 137 -12.25 -9.73 9.19
CA HIS A 137 -10.82 -9.99 9.25
C HIS A 137 -10.25 -9.54 10.60
N ASP A 138 -9.54 -10.44 11.29
CA ASP A 138 -8.83 -10.13 12.53
C ASP A 138 -7.39 -9.75 12.20
N LEU A 139 -7.01 -8.50 12.52
CA LEU A 139 -5.67 -7.97 12.26
C LEU A 139 -4.57 -8.75 13.01
N LYS A 140 -4.90 -9.42 14.12
CA LYS A 140 -3.93 -10.25 14.86
C LYS A 140 -3.53 -11.49 14.08
N GLU A 141 -4.42 -12.01 13.24
CA GLU A 141 -4.18 -13.20 12.44
C GLU A 141 -3.54 -12.90 11.09
N ASN A 142 -3.49 -11.62 10.69
CA ASN A 142 -2.89 -11.21 9.44
C ASN A 142 -1.37 -11.43 9.42
N GLU A 143 -0.88 -12.15 8.41
CA GLU A 143 0.53 -12.52 8.27
C GLU A 143 1.45 -11.30 8.07
N MET A 144 1.00 -10.25 7.38
CA MET A 144 1.78 -9.01 7.23
C MET A 144 1.96 -8.31 8.57
N VAL A 145 0.88 -8.20 9.36
CA VAL A 145 0.93 -7.60 10.71
C VAL A 145 1.86 -8.38 11.62
N LYS A 146 1.77 -9.71 11.65
CA LYS A 146 2.66 -10.58 12.44
C LYS A 146 4.13 -10.36 12.08
N LYS A 147 4.45 -10.33 10.79
CA LYS A 147 5.82 -10.12 10.31
C LYS A 147 6.34 -8.71 10.59
N ILE A 148 5.50 -7.69 10.52
CA ILE A 148 5.93 -6.32 10.86
C ILE A 148 6.27 -6.23 12.35
N ARG A 149 5.52 -6.94 13.22
CA ARG A 149 5.85 -7.04 14.65
C ARG A 149 7.23 -7.68 14.90
N GLU A 150 7.71 -8.57 14.04
CA GLU A 150 9.10 -9.08 14.14
C GLU A 150 10.14 -7.98 13.90
N CYS A 151 9.84 -6.98 13.06
CA CYS A 151 10.71 -5.81 12.88
C CYS A 151 10.73 -4.95 14.14
N GLU A 152 9.61 -4.90 14.85
CA GLU A 152 9.44 -4.12 16.09
C GLU A 152 10.26 -4.68 17.27
N GLU A 153 10.79 -5.90 17.15
CA GLU A 153 11.72 -6.47 18.13
C GLU A 153 13.11 -5.81 18.09
N ARG A 154 13.47 -5.18 16.95
CA ARG A 154 14.78 -4.53 16.74
C ARG A 154 14.70 -3.01 16.62
N VAL A 155 13.54 -2.50 16.20
CA VAL A 155 13.31 -1.08 15.91
C VAL A 155 12.02 -0.66 16.59
N SER A 156 11.94 0.55 17.14
CA SER A 156 10.69 1.01 17.75
C SER A 156 9.53 1.04 16.74
N SER A 157 8.31 0.70 17.18
CA SER A 157 7.10 0.72 16.35
C SER A 157 6.86 2.07 15.65
N GLU A 158 7.21 3.18 16.32
CA GLU A 158 7.06 4.52 15.76
C GLU A 158 8.00 4.75 14.57
N VAL A 159 9.24 4.26 14.65
CA VAL A 159 10.21 4.35 13.55
C VAL A 159 9.81 3.43 12.40
N VAL A 160 9.40 2.18 12.68
CA VAL A 160 8.90 1.26 11.65
C VAL A 160 7.71 1.89 10.91
N ARG A 161 6.77 2.49 11.64
CA ARG A 161 5.62 3.21 11.08
C ARG A 161 6.05 4.39 10.20
N ALA A 162 6.95 5.24 10.68
CA ALA A 162 7.41 6.41 9.92
C ALA A 162 8.13 5.98 8.63
N VAL A 163 9.02 4.99 8.72
CA VAL A 163 9.75 4.43 7.57
C VAL A 163 8.79 3.82 6.55
N LEU A 164 7.81 3.02 7.00
CA LEU A 164 6.83 2.41 6.10
C LEU A 164 5.91 3.45 5.47
N THR A 165 5.49 4.47 6.20
CA THR A 165 4.72 5.60 5.64
C THR A 165 5.46 6.23 4.46
N ILE A 166 6.74 6.54 4.65
CA ILE A 166 7.58 7.12 3.60
C ILE A 166 7.77 6.13 2.44
N CYS A 167 8.03 4.86 2.72
CA CYS A 167 8.19 3.83 1.68
C CYS A 167 6.93 3.70 0.82
N PHE A 168 5.75 3.67 1.44
CA PHE A 168 4.47 3.59 0.73
C PHE A 168 4.16 4.85 -0.07
N ASP A 169 4.47 6.03 0.47
CA ASP A 169 4.37 7.29 -0.25
C ASP A 169 5.25 7.29 -1.51
N VAL A 170 6.53 6.90 -1.38
CA VAL A 170 7.48 6.82 -2.50
C VAL A 170 7.04 5.76 -3.52
N ALA A 171 6.57 4.61 -3.04
CA ALA A 171 6.08 3.52 -3.88
C ALA A 171 4.87 3.93 -4.75
N THR A 172 3.92 4.67 -4.17
CA THR A 172 2.65 5.01 -4.81
C THR A 172 2.73 6.29 -5.62
N LYS A 173 3.35 7.34 -5.07
CA LYS A 173 3.39 8.67 -5.68
C LYS A 173 4.67 8.90 -6.49
N GLY A 174 5.72 8.13 -6.23
CA GLY A 174 7.05 8.44 -6.74
C GLY A 174 7.54 9.80 -6.26
N ARG A 175 8.33 10.48 -7.09
CA ARG A 175 8.70 11.88 -6.87
C ARG A 175 8.72 12.65 -8.19
N GLU A 176 8.15 13.85 -8.20
CA GLU A 176 8.05 14.70 -9.41
C GLU A 176 7.52 13.97 -10.66
N GLY A 177 6.56 13.05 -10.47
CA GLY A 177 5.96 12.26 -11.55
C GLY A 177 6.85 11.12 -12.08
N LYS A 178 7.98 10.84 -11.43
CA LYS A 178 8.87 9.72 -11.75
C LYS A 178 8.79 8.66 -10.67
N LYS A 179 8.92 7.40 -11.08
CA LYS A 179 9.13 6.31 -10.12
C LYS A 179 10.51 6.46 -9.49
N VAL A 180 10.61 6.19 -8.20
CA VAL A 180 11.84 6.33 -7.41
C VAL A 180 12.07 5.03 -6.66
N GLY A 181 13.30 4.52 -6.73
CA GLY A 181 13.74 3.41 -5.90
C GLY A 181 14.66 3.89 -4.79
N THR A 182 14.44 3.45 -3.57
CA THR A 182 15.23 3.87 -2.40
C THR A 182 15.40 2.74 -1.40
N ALA A 183 16.32 2.89 -0.45
CA ALA A 183 16.49 1.96 0.66
C ALA A 183 16.83 2.70 1.96
N LEU A 184 16.15 2.31 3.03
CA LEU A 184 16.31 2.83 4.37
C LEU A 184 16.80 1.69 5.25
N ILE A 185 18.04 1.79 5.75
CA ILE A 185 18.65 0.83 6.65
C ILE A 185 18.51 1.37 8.07
N VAL A 186 17.84 0.61 8.94
CA VAL A 186 17.44 1.05 10.28
C VAL A 186 18.08 0.14 11.33
N GLY A 187 18.75 0.76 12.30
CA GLY A 187 19.47 0.07 13.36
C GLY A 187 20.93 -0.23 13.03
N ASP A 188 21.67 -0.67 14.06
CA ASP A 188 23.10 -1.01 14.00
C ASP A 188 23.96 0.02 13.23
N VAL A 189 23.74 1.31 13.53
CA VAL A 189 24.29 2.44 12.76
C VAL A 189 25.81 2.34 12.64
N ASP A 190 26.51 2.02 13.73
CA ASP A 190 27.96 1.98 13.74
C ASP A 190 28.52 0.91 12.78
N GLU A 191 27.93 -0.29 12.76
CA GLU A 191 28.37 -1.36 11.86
C GLU A 191 27.97 -1.06 10.41
N VAL A 192 26.77 -0.52 10.18
CA VAL A 192 26.32 -0.10 8.84
C VAL A 192 27.23 1.00 8.28
N MET A 193 27.63 1.96 9.11
CA MET A 193 28.53 3.05 8.73
C MET A 193 29.95 2.55 8.43
N GLN A 194 30.46 1.56 9.16
CA GLN A 194 31.75 0.91 8.89
C GLN A 194 31.75 0.11 7.58
N ARG A 195 30.60 -0.48 7.22
CA ARG A 195 30.39 -1.24 5.99
C ARG A 195 29.82 -0.41 4.85
N SER A 196 30.11 0.88 4.82
CA SER A 196 29.65 1.76 3.77
C SER A 196 30.57 2.94 3.56
N HIS A 197 30.42 3.61 2.43
CA HIS A 197 31.08 4.87 2.15
C HIS A 197 30.11 5.88 1.52
N PRO A 198 30.33 7.20 1.74
CA PRO A 198 29.49 8.22 1.12
C PRO A 198 29.73 8.28 -0.39
N LEU A 199 28.65 8.27 -1.17
CA LEU A 199 28.70 8.57 -2.61
C LEU A 199 28.65 10.07 -2.88
N ILE A 200 27.98 10.80 -1.99
CA ILE A 200 27.82 12.24 -2.02
C ILE A 200 28.11 12.84 -0.64
N ILE A 201 28.15 14.18 -0.55
CA ILE A 201 28.16 14.88 0.74
C ILE A 201 26.89 14.49 1.51
N ASN A 202 27.06 14.08 2.76
CA ASN A 202 25.93 13.69 3.62
C ASN A 202 25.04 14.92 3.94
N PRO A 203 23.78 14.96 3.48
CA PRO A 203 22.89 16.10 3.72
C PRO A 203 22.45 16.23 5.19
N TYR A 204 22.50 15.15 5.97
CA TYR A 204 22.14 15.14 7.40
C TYR A 204 23.29 15.49 8.34
N LEU A 205 24.51 15.69 7.81
CA LEU A 205 25.65 16.09 8.62
C LEU A 205 25.50 17.53 9.11
N GLY A 206 25.50 17.73 10.42
CA GLY A 206 25.40 19.07 11.04
C GLY A 206 23.97 19.59 11.19
N GLN A 207 22.96 18.80 10.83
CA GLN A 207 21.55 19.14 11.07
C GLN A 207 21.18 19.01 12.55
N THR A 208 20.14 19.73 12.96
CA THR A 208 19.56 19.65 14.30
C THR A 208 18.98 18.24 14.54
N PRO A 209 18.84 17.79 15.80
CA PRO A 209 18.13 16.54 16.10
C PRO A 209 16.74 16.47 15.46
N GLU A 210 16.02 17.59 15.43
CA GLU A 210 14.67 17.71 14.86
C GLU A 210 14.68 17.55 13.33
N ASP A 211 15.62 18.21 12.64
CA ASP A 211 15.74 18.12 11.16
C ASP A 211 16.44 16.83 10.69
N SER A 212 16.92 16.01 11.63
CA SER A 212 17.56 14.72 11.38
C SER A 212 16.85 13.56 12.03
N ASN A 213 15.55 13.67 12.31
CA ASN A 213 14.75 12.57 12.84
C ASN A 213 13.61 12.21 11.88
N ILE A 214 13.41 10.91 11.64
CA ILE A 214 12.33 10.38 10.80
C ILE A 214 10.97 10.40 11.50
N LEU A 215 10.94 10.53 12.83
CA LEU A 215 9.70 10.68 13.59
C LEU A 215 9.06 12.05 13.41
N GLU A 216 9.84 13.03 12.91
CA GLU A 216 9.36 14.38 12.66
C GLU A 216 8.77 14.49 11.26
N GLU A 217 7.43 14.59 11.18
CA GLU A 217 6.71 14.58 9.89
C GLU A 217 7.13 15.71 8.94
N HIS A 218 7.57 16.87 9.45
CA HIS A 218 8.06 17.98 8.61
C HIS A 218 9.33 17.60 7.82
N ASN A 219 10.08 16.60 8.29
CA ASN A 219 11.27 16.10 7.62
C ASN A 219 10.93 15.11 6.48
N TRP A 220 9.72 14.57 6.43
CA TRP A 220 9.37 13.50 5.47
C TRP A 220 9.44 13.95 4.01
N GLU A 221 9.08 15.19 3.71
CA GLU A 221 9.27 15.74 2.35
C GLU A 221 10.74 15.79 1.96
N SER A 222 11.63 16.17 2.88
CA SER A 222 13.08 16.15 2.65
C SER A 222 13.59 14.72 2.43
N VAL A 223 13.14 13.74 3.22
CA VAL A 223 13.50 12.32 3.01
C VAL A 223 13.04 11.85 1.63
N LYS A 224 11.80 12.18 1.22
CA LYS A 224 11.25 11.83 -0.09
C LYS A 224 12.02 12.48 -1.25
N GLU A 225 12.51 13.71 -1.07
CA GLU A 225 13.38 14.35 -2.06
C GLU A 225 14.73 13.67 -2.19
N LEU A 226 15.36 13.37 -1.05
CA LEU A 226 16.65 12.71 -0.98
C LEU A 226 16.57 11.23 -1.38
N ALA A 227 15.37 10.63 -1.41
CA ALA A 227 15.17 9.26 -1.85
C ALA A 227 15.53 9.02 -3.32
N GLN A 228 15.60 10.09 -4.12
CA GLN A 228 16.06 10.06 -5.51
C GLN A 228 17.57 9.86 -5.65
N LEU A 229 18.33 10.02 -4.56
CA LEU A 229 19.79 9.89 -4.58
C LEU A 229 20.24 8.44 -4.70
N ASP A 230 21.42 8.24 -5.28
CA ASP A 230 22.09 6.95 -5.28
C ASP A 230 22.57 6.58 -3.88
N GLY A 231 22.41 5.30 -3.53
CA GLY A 231 22.74 4.77 -2.22
C GLY A 231 21.53 4.53 -1.32
N VAL A 232 21.79 4.55 -0.02
CA VAL A 232 20.82 4.25 1.05
C VAL A 232 20.81 5.34 2.13
N PHE A 233 19.72 5.39 2.91
CA PHE A 233 19.68 6.06 4.21
C PHE A 233 20.18 5.13 5.30
N VAL A 234 20.82 5.70 6.32
CA VAL A 234 21.20 5.02 7.56
C VAL A 234 20.52 5.72 8.72
N ILE A 235 19.70 4.99 9.46
CA ILE A 235 18.78 5.50 10.48
C ILE A 235 18.98 4.71 11.78
N SER A 236 18.97 5.37 12.93
CA SER A 236 19.04 4.70 14.23
C SER A 236 17.72 4.05 14.63
N GLU A 237 17.75 3.19 15.65
CA GLU A 237 16.56 2.48 16.17
C GLU A 237 15.54 3.45 16.80
N GLU A 238 16.02 4.63 17.20
CA GLU A 238 15.26 5.77 17.74
C GLU A 238 14.85 6.80 16.67
N GLY A 239 15.20 6.57 15.41
CA GLY A 239 14.72 7.37 14.28
C GLY A 239 15.66 8.47 13.79
N ARG A 240 16.85 8.63 14.38
CA ARG A 240 17.83 9.61 13.90
C ARG A 240 18.40 9.19 12.56
N ILE A 241 18.29 10.04 11.55
CA ILE A 241 18.90 9.85 10.23
C ILE A 241 20.37 10.29 10.32
N HIS A 242 21.29 9.32 10.28
CA HIS A 242 22.73 9.58 10.34
C HIS A 242 23.30 9.98 8.99
N ALA A 243 22.79 9.38 7.91
CA ALA A 243 23.26 9.66 6.58
C ALA A 243 22.24 9.34 5.49
N ALA A 244 22.38 10.03 4.35
CA ALA A 244 21.76 9.66 3.09
C ALA A 244 22.82 9.62 1.98
N GLY A 245 22.57 8.81 0.95
CA GLY A 245 23.45 8.70 -0.21
C GLY A 245 24.72 7.89 0.04
N ARG A 246 24.59 6.77 0.78
CA ARG A 246 25.71 5.86 1.07
C ARG A 246 25.68 4.59 0.21
N TYR A 247 26.83 4.16 -0.27
CA TYR A 247 27.01 2.85 -0.88
C TYR A 247 27.37 1.83 0.19
N LEU A 248 26.73 0.66 0.16
CA LEU A 248 26.99 -0.42 1.10
C LEU A 248 28.12 -1.33 0.57
N ASP A 249 29.22 -1.39 1.30
CA ASP A 249 30.40 -2.23 1.02
C ASP A 249 30.20 -3.64 1.57
N VAL A 250 29.23 -4.36 1.00
CA VAL A 250 28.78 -5.67 1.49
C VAL A 250 28.99 -6.77 0.46
N ASP A 251 29.33 -7.96 0.95
CA ASP A 251 29.48 -9.14 0.12
C ASP A 251 28.14 -9.85 -0.08
N ALA A 252 27.62 -9.74 -1.29
CA ALA A 252 26.36 -10.35 -1.70
C ALA A 252 26.40 -11.88 -1.85
N ARG A 253 27.56 -12.53 -1.71
CA ARG A 253 27.65 -14.00 -1.85
C ARG A 253 26.73 -14.70 -0.85
N GLY A 254 25.92 -15.63 -1.35
CA GLY A 254 24.99 -16.40 -0.51
C GLY A 254 23.67 -15.71 -0.18
N ILE A 255 23.46 -14.46 -0.61
CA ILE A 255 22.15 -13.81 -0.53
C ILE A 255 21.25 -14.40 -1.62
N ASN A 256 20.17 -15.04 -1.18
CA ASN A 256 19.18 -15.67 -2.05
C ASN A 256 17.92 -14.81 -2.10
N ILE A 257 17.92 -13.81 -2.97
CA ILE A 257 16.73 -12.99 -3.27
C ILE A 257 16.20 -13.32 -4.67
N ASP A 258 14.95 -12.95 -4.93
CA ASP A 258 14.29 -13.19 -6.20
C ASP A 258 15.09 -12.62 -7.39
N LYS A 259 15.10 -13.39 -8.49
CA LYS A 259 15.76 -12.96 -9.73
C LYS A 259 15.06 -11.70 -10.27
N GLY A 260 15.87 -10.74 -10.72
CA GLY A 260 15.37 -9.47 -11.28
C GLY A 260 15.39 -8.30 -10.29
N LEU A 261 15.72 -8.55 -9.02
CA LEU A 261 15.99 -7.49 -8.05
C LEU A 261 17.37 -6.86 -8.30
N GLY A 262 17.42 -5.53 -8.32
CA GLY A 262 18.64 -4.76 -8.60
C GLY A 262 19.64 -4.75 -7.45
N GLY A 263 20.83 -4.17 -7.69
CA GLY A 263 21.94 -4.14 -6.72
C GLY A 263 21.56 -3.60 -5.34
N ARG A 264 20.67 -2.60 -5.27
CA ARG A 264 20.22 -2.01 -3.99
C ARG A 264 19.50 -3.03 -3.10
N HIS A 265 18.68 -3.92 -3.66
CA HIS A 265 18.01 -4.98 -2.90
C HIS A 265 19.01 -6.02 -2.40
N VAL A 266 19.95 -6.42 -3.24
CA VAL A 266 21.00 -7.38 -2.88
C VAL A 266 21.86 -6.83 -1.74
N SER A 267 22.28 -5.56 -1.83
CA SER A 267 23.06 -4.90 -0.78
C SER A 267 22.25 -4.70 0.50
N ALA A 268 20.97 -4.35 0.40
CA ALA A 268 20.06 -4.23 1.55
C ALA A 268 19.92 -5.57 2.30
N ALA A 269 19.66 -6.67 1.58
CA ALA A 269 19.65 -7.99 2.20
C ALA A 269 21.03 -8.33 2.80
N ALA A 270 22.12 -8.14 2.05
CA ALA A 270 23.47 -8.44 2.52
C ALA A 270 23.85 -7.69 3.81
N ILE A 271 23.51 -6.39 3.93
CA ILE A 271 23.82 -5.64 5.15
C ILE A 271 23.05 -6.19 6.35
N THR A 272 21.77 -6.54 6.20
CA THR A 272 20.99 -7.12 7.31
C THR A 272 21.45 -8.53 7.73
N ARG A 273 22.22 -9.22 6.90
CA ARG A 273 22.87 -10.50 7.27
C ARG A 273 24.08 -10.26 8.16
N ASP A 274 24.83 -9.19 7.87
CA ASP A 274 26.11 -8.89 8.49
C ASP A 274 25.97 -8.00 9.73
N THR A 275 24.78 -7.44 9.96
CA THR A 275 24.44 -6.53 11.08
C THR A 275 23.10 -6.93 11.69
N VAL A 276 22.68 -6.30 12.79
CA VAL A 276 21.33 -6.50 13.34
C VAL A 276 20.28 -5.56 12.73
N ALA A 277 20.64 -4.76 11.72
CA ALA A 277 19.76 -3.78 11.10
C ALA A 277 18.60 -4.42 10.32
N VAL A 278 17.52 -3.66 10.17
CA VAL A 278 16.38 -3.96 9.30
C VAL A 278 16.47 -3.07 8.06
N ALA A 279 16.27 -3.64 6.87
CA ALA A 279 16.32 -2.88 5.63
C ALA A 279 14.96 -2.80 4.95
N PHE A 280 14.51 -1.58 4.68
CA PHE A 280 13.29 -1.28 3.95
C PHE A 280 13.67 -0.77 2.57
N THR A 281 13.07 -1.32 1.53
CA THR A 281 13.41 -0.97 0.14
C THR A 281 12.17 -0.70 -0.68
N VAL A 282 12.27 0.25 -1.60
CA VAL A 282 11.24 0.54 -2.61
C VAL A 282 11.85 0.29 -3.99
N SER A 283 11.21 -0.55 -4.80
CA SER A 283 11.66 -0.83 -6.17
C SER A 283 11.22 0.26 -7.14
N GLU A 284 12.15 0.80 -7.92
CA GLU A 284 11.87 1.84 -8.92
C GLU A 284 10.91 1.35 -10.04
N SER A 285 11.07 0.12 -10.51
CA SER A 285 10.28 -0.39 -11.65
C SER A 285 8.82 -0.63 -11.31
N GLY A 286 8.52 -1.05 -10.08
CA GLY A 286 7.21 -1.55 -9.66
C GLY A 286 6.57 -0.82 -8.48
N GLY A 287 7.29 0.04 -7.76
CA GLY A 287 6.79 0.59 -6.49
C GLY A 287 6.59 -0.51 -5.42
N VAL A 288 7.28 -1.63 -5.55
CA VAL A 288 7.17 -2.76 -4.59
C VAL A 288 7.98 -2.41 -3.35
N VAL A 289 7.37 -2.54 -2.18
CA VAL A 289 8.05 -2.35 -0.90
C VAL A 289 8.48 -3.71 -0.34
N ARG A 290 9.76 -3.84 0.05
CA ARG A 290 10.30 -5.07 0.65
C ARG A 290 11.04 -4.77 1.94
N ILE A 291 10.93 -5.69 2.89
CA ILE A 291 11.64 -5.64 4.18
C ILE A 291 12.56 -6.84 4.28
N TYR A 292 13.82 -6.60 4.66
CA TYR A 292 14.83 -7.63 4.87
C TYR A 292 15.29 -7.65 6.32
N ILE A 293 15.49 -8.87 6.85
CA ILE A 293 16.10 -9.16 8.15
C ILE A 293 16.98 -10.41 7.96
N ASP A 294 18.18 -10.40 8.56
CA ASP A 294 19.11 -11.54 8.55
C ASP A 294 19.43 -12.08 7.14
N GLY A 295 19.47 -11.19 6.14
CA GLY A 295 19.73 -11.56 4.74
C GLY A 295 18.55 -12.22 4.02
N LYS A 296 17.37 -12.25 4.64
CA LYS A 296 16.16 -12.85 4.08
C LYS A 296 15.10 -11.81 3.88
N GLU A 297 14.28 -12.02 2.87
CA GLU A 297 13.06 -11.25 2.69
C GLU A 297 12.02 -11.69 3.70
N LEU A 298 11.54 -10.75 4.50
CA LEU A 298 10.47 -10.98 5.45
C LEU A 298 9.11 -10.70 4.80
N ILE A 299 9.01 -9.54 4.14
CA ILE A 299 7.78 -9.01 3.54
C ILE A 299 8.05 -8.50 2.13
N CYS A 300 7.10 -8.77 1.23
CA CYS A 300 6.98 -8.15 -0.08
C CYS A 300 5.56 -7.62 -0.23
N ILE A 301 5.41 -6.30 -0.40
CA ILE A 301 4.13 -5.62 -0.61
C ILE A 301 4.15 -5.07 -2.04
N ASP A 302 3.43 -5.74 -2.93
CA ASP A 302 3.13 -5.21 -4.25
C ASP A 302 1.95 -4.25 -4.14
N LYS A 303 2.04 -3.08 -4.79
CA LYS A 303 1.02 -2.02 -4.77
C LYS A 303 0.47 -1.75 -3.36
N PRO A 304 1.16 -0.97 -2.51
CA PRO A 304 0.70 -0.66 -1.16
C PRO A 304 -0.49 0.31 -1.21
N GLN A 305 -1.65 -0.23 -1.58
CA GLN A 305 -2.88 0.51 -1.72
C GLN A 305 -3.36 0.98 -0.35
N ARG A 306 -3.82 2.22 -0.32
CA ARG A 306 -4.31 2.90 0.87
C ARG A 306 -5.81 3.10 0.75
N CYS A 307 -6.48 3.23 1.88
CA CYS A 307 -7.86 3.72 1.92
C CYS A 307 -7.91 5.16 2.43
N ILE A 308 -9.00 5.85 2.13
CA ILE A 308 -9.28 7.19 2.66
C ILE A 308 -10.49 7.15 3.58
N PRO A 309 -10.56 7.99 4.64
CA PRO A 309 -11.79 8.14 5.41
C PRO A 309 -12.98 8.51 4.52
N ALA A 310 -14.16 7.96 4.83
CA ALA A 310 -15.43 8.28 4.19
C ALA A 310 -15.97 9.66 4.58
#